data_AF-A0A831LYR6-F1
#
_entry.id   AF-A0A831LYR6-F1
#
_cell.length_a   1.000
_cell.length_b   1.000
_cell.length_c   1.000
_cell.angle_alpha   90.00
_cell.angle_beta   90.00
_cell.angle_gamma   90.00
#
_symmetry.space_group_name_H-M   'P 1'
#
loop_
_entity.id
_entity.type
_entity.pdbx_description
1 polymer ?
#
loop_
_entity_poly.entity_id
_entity_poly.type
_entity_poly.pdbx_seq_one_letter_code
_entity_poly.pdbx_strand_id
1 'polypeptide(L)'
;MTNVATSTDPIKQLAVYFHRNGYIRALDPVRRKRQGRFYKKGAEVRLVANSAAELREIRRLLKQAGFKRARPFVKDRQWRQPLYGVAEVARFLALVGKPRRRKRKESRPA
;
A
#
# COMPACT_ATOMS: atom_id res chain seq x y z
N MET A 1 -12.34 27.13 23.48
CA MET A 1 -11.26 26.10 23.36
C MET A 1 -11.66 25.12 22.26
N THR A 2 -11.33 25.42 21.01
CA THR A 2 -11.63 24.54 19.87
C THR A 2 -10.40 23.69 19.58
N ASN A 3 -10.48 22.41 19.94
CA ASN A 3 -9.41 21.44 19.75
C ASN A 3 -9.27 21.14 18.25
N VAL A 4 -8.22 21.64 17.61
CA VAL A 4 -7.94 21.45 16.18
C VAL A 4 -7.39 20.04 16.00
N ALA A 5 -8.27 19.05 15.89
CA ALA A 5 -7.87 17.70 15.55
C ALA A 5 -7.21 17.75 14.16
N THR A 6 -5.90 17.55 14.12
CA THR A 6 -5.10 17.41 12.91
C THR A 6 -5.65 16.24 12.08
N SER A 7 -6.61 16.54 11.20
CA SER A 7 -7.19 15.59 10.26
C SER A 7 -6.12 15.25 9.23
N THR A 8 -5.25 14.30 9.62
CA THR A 8 -4.16 13.86 8.77
C THR A 8 -4.80 13.05 7.64
N ASP A 9 -4.69 13.57 6.43
CA ASP A 9 -5.20 12.97 5.19
C ASP A 9 -4.96 11.44 5.17
N PRO A 10 -6.02 10.61 5.09
CA PRO A 10 -5.91 9.16 5.11
C PRO A 10 -4.96 8.61 4.05
N ILE A 11 -4.85 9.26 2.89
CA ILE A 11 -3.93 8.88 1.82
C ILE A 11 -2.47 9.09 2.26
N LYS A 12 -2.18 10.22 2.91
CA LYS A 12 -0.82 10.50 3.42
C LYS A 12 -0.40 9.46 4.46
N GLN A 13 -1.32 9.05 5.34
CA GLN A 13 -1.04 8.01 6.32
C GLN A 13 -0.84 6.63 5.67
N LEU A 14 -1.67 6.26 4.69
CA LEU A 14 -1.49 5.04 3.91
C LEU A 14 -0.16 5.02 3.15
N ALA A 15 0.28 6.18 2.63
CA ALA A 15 1.56 6.32 1.96
C ALA A 15 2.73 6.02 2.92
N VAL A 16 2.65 6.41 4.20
CA VAL A 16 3.68 6.05 5.20
C VAL A 16 3.82 4.53 5.32
N TYR A 17 2.72 3.80 5.47
CA TYR A 17 2.75 2.33 5.53
C TYR A 17 3.26 1.71 4.23
N PHE A 18 2.85 2.24 3.08
CA PHE A 18 3.27 1.74 1.78
C PHE A 18 4.78 1.95 1.55
N HIS A 19 5.29 3.16 1.79
CA HIS A 19 6.69 3.49 1.57
C HIS A 19 7.63 2.86 2.60
N ARG A 20 7.14 2.51 3.79
CA ARG A 20 7.92 1.79 4.81
C ARG A 20 8.33 0.41 4.32
N ASN A 21 7.38 -0.39 3.86
CA ASN A 21 7.58 -1.79 3.51
C ASN A 21 6.40 -2.43 2.74
N GLY A 22 5.51 -1.62 2.18
CA GLY A 22 4.49 -2.10 1.26
C GLY A 22 5.11 -2.54 -0.07
N TYR A 23 4.41 -3.42 -0.79
CA TYR A 23 4.88 -3.91 -2.08
C TYR A 23 3.74 -4.28 -3.00
N ILE A 24 4.04 -4.32 -4.30
CA ILE A 24 3.08 -4.62 -5.36
C ILE A 24 3.36 -6.01 -5.89
N ARG A 25 2.32 -6.83 -6.01
CA ARG A 25 2.35 -7.99 -6.90
C ARG A 25 1.81 -7.53 -8.24
N ALA A 26 2.72 -7.26 -9.17
CA ALA A 26 2.38 -6.85 -10.51
C ALA A 26 1.65 -7.98 -11.27
N LEU A 27 0.76 -7.59 -12.17
CA LEU A 27 0.27 -8.49 -13.19
C LEU A 27 1.40 -8.73 -14.20
N ASP A 28 1.70 -9.99 -14.49
CA ASP A 28 2.69 -10.36 -15.51
C ASP A 28 2.00 -10.35 -16.89
N PRO A 29 2.30 -9.37 -17.77
CA PRO A 29 1.62 -9.23 -19.05
C PRO A 29 1.99 -10.35 -20.04
N VAL A 30 3.23 -10.86 -19.98
CA VAL A 30 3.70 -11.96 -20.85
C VAL A 30 2.94 -13.23 -20.52
N ARG A 31 2.83 -13.55 -19.22
CA ARG A 31 2.05 -14.70 -18.77
C ARG A 31 0.56 -14.52 -19.02
N ARG A 32 0.02 -13.31 -18.87
CA ARG A 32 -1.38 -13.02 -19.20
C ARG A 32 -1.66 -13.27 -20.68
N LYS A 33 -0.77 -12.83 -21.58
CA LYS A 33 -0.90 -13.08 -23.03
C LYS A 33 -0.81 -14.58 -23.36
N ARG A 34 0.15 -15.29 -22.77
CA ARG A 34 0.39 -16.73 -23.03
C ARG A 34 -0.69 -17.65 -22.47
N GLN A 35 -1.16 -17.38 -21.24
CA GLN A 35 -2.06 -18.29 -20.50
C GLN A 35 -3.53 -17.83 -20.57
N GLY A 36 -3.81 -16.62 -21.07
CA GLY A 36 -5.17 -16.10 -21.24
C GLY A 36 -6.01 -16.22 -19.97
N ARG A 37 -7.14 -16.93 -20.08
CA ARG A 37 -8.08 -17.18 -18.96
C ARG A 37 -7.50 -18.03 -17.83
N PHE A 38 -6.46 -18.84 -18.09
CA PHE A 38 -5.79 -19.66 -17.07
C PHE A 38 -4.88 -18.85 -16.13
N TYR A 39 -4.49 -17.63 -16.51
CA TYR A 39 -3.75 -16.73 -15.62
C TYR A 39 -4.70 -16.04 -14.63
N LYS A 40 -4.92 -16.67 -13.47
CA LYS A 40 -5.84 -16.20 -12.42
C LYS A 40 -5.29 -15.07 -11.53
N LYS A 41 -4.03 -14.66 -11.73
CA LYS A 41 -3.35 -13.69 -10.85
C LYS A 41 -3.63 -12.25 -11.28
N GLY A 42 -4.40 -11.51 -10.47
CA GLY A 42 -4.59 -10.06 -10.63
C GLY A 42 -3.46 -9.21 -10.02
N ALA A 43 -3.50 -7.91 -10.28
CA ALA A 43 -2.66 -6.92 -9.58
C ALA A 43 -3.10 -6.77 -8.12
N GLU A 44 -2.13 -6.55 -7.24
CA GLU A 44 -2.36 -6.42 -5.81
C GLU A 44 -1.33 -5.48 -5.17
N VAL A 45 -1.78 -4.57 -4.32
CA VAL A 45 -0.92 -3.87 -3.34
C VAL A 45 -1.03 -4.59 -2.01
N ARG A 46 0.09 -4.75 -1.31
CA ARG A 46 0.13 -5.27 0.06
C ARG A 46 0.71 -4.22 0.98
N LEU A 47 -0.11 -3.79 1.93
CA LEU A 47 0.34 -2.98 3.06
C LEU A 47 0.77 -3.92 4.18
N VAL A 48 1.87 -3.55 4.85
CA VAL A 48 2.47 -4.35 5.91
C VAL A 48 2.20 -3.69 7.25
N ALA A 49 1.63 -4.45 8.18
CA ALA A 49 1.46 -4.07 9.57
C ALA A 49 2.33 -4.97 10.47
N ASN A 50 3.04 -4.37 11.42
CA ASN A 50 3.86 -5.06 12.42
C ASN A 50 3.03 -5.53 13.62
N SER A 51 1.79 -5.08 13.76
CA SER A 51 0.90 -5.44 14.87
C SER A 51 -0.57 -5.46 14.43
N ALA A 52 -1.42 -6.07 15.25
CA ALA A 52 -2.86 -6.03 15.03
C ALA A 52 -3.42 -4.59 15.14
N ALA A 53 -2.80 -3.72 15.93
CA ALA A 53 -3.19 -2.31 16.03
C ALA A 53 -2.91 -1.56 14.71
N GLU A 54 -1.72 -1.71 14.14
CA GLU A 54 -1.39 -1.13 12.82
C GLU A 54 -2.33 -1.68 11.73
N LEU A 55 -2.67 -2.97 11.77
CA LEU A 55 -3.60 -3.55 10.81
C LEU A 55 -4.99 -2.90 10.90
N ARG A 56 -5.52 -2.72 12.12
CA ARG A 56 -6.80 -2.03 12.34
C ARG A 56 -6.76 -0.61 11.79
N GLU A 57 -5.65 0.08 12.02
CA GLU A 57 -5.44 1.44 11.54
C GLU A 57 -5.39 1.51 10.01
N ILE A 58 -4.58 0.68 9.35
CA ILE A 58 -4.55 0.58 7.88
C ILE A 58 -5.97 0.34 7.32
N ARG A 59 -6.74 -0.57 7.93
CA ARG A 59 -8.11 -0.88 7.48
C ARG A 59 -9.07 0.30 7.65
N ARG A 60 -8.93 1.07 8.73
CA ARG A 60 -9.69 2.30 8.98
C ARG A 60 -9.38 3.33 7.91
N LEU A 61 -8.09 3.57 7.64
CA LEU A 61 -7.63 4.52 6.62
C LEU A 61 -8.08 4.13 5.22
N LEU A 62 -7.99 2.84 4.84
CA LEU A 62 -8.50 2.34 3.56
C LEU A 62 -10.00 2.60 3.41
N LYS A 63 -10.80 2.40 4.47
CA LYS A 63 -12.24 2.72 4.46
C LYS A 63 -12.47 4.21 4.25
N GLN A 64 -11.74 5.06 4.97
CA GLN A 64 -11.86 6.52 4.86
C GLN A 64 -11.44 7.04 3.48
N ALA A 65 -10.45 6.42 2.86
CA ALA A 65 -10.01 6.72 1.50
C ALA A 65 -10.89 6.10 0.40
N GLY A 66 -11.98 5.40 0.77
CA GLY A 66 -12.93 4.80 -0.18
C GLY A 66 -12.41 3.58 -0.92
N PHE A 67 -11.46 2.83 -0.35
CA PHE A 67 -10.98 1.56 -0.92
C PHE A 67 -11.74 0.35 -0.37
N LYS A 68 -11.89 -0.68 -1.20
CA LYS A 68 -12.45 -1.96 -0.77
C LYS A 68 -11.44 -2.72 0.10
N ARG A 69 -11.87 -3.10 1.30
CA ARG A 69 -11.03 -3.86 2.25
C ARG A 69 -11.04 -5.34 1.87
N ALA A 70 -9.89 -5.88 1.49
CA ALA A 70 -9.74 -7.32 1.37
C ALA A 70 -9.48 -7.98 2.74
N ARG A 71 -9.55 -9.32 2.79
CA ARG A 71 -9.21 -10.11 3.99
C ARG A 71 -7.69 -10.06 4.22
N PRO A 72 -7.21 -9.65 5.41
CA PRO A 72 -5.79 -9.68 5.73
C PRO A 72 -5.31 -11.09 6.08
N PHE A 73 -4.00 -11.31 6.02
CA PHE A 73 -3.37 -12.57 6.38
C PHE A 73 -2.03 -12.33 7.10
N VAL A 74 -1.55 -13.33 7.82
CA VAL A 74 -0.27 -13.29 8.56
C VAL A 74 0.85 -13.87 7.70
N LYS A 75 2.03 -13.25 7.75
CA LYS A 75 3.29 -13.76 7.20
C LYS A 75 4.45 -13.30 8.07
N ASP A 76 5.29 -14.23 8.53
CA ASP A 76 6.53 -13.96 9.28
C ASP A 76 6.34 -12.95 10.43
N ARG A 77 5.38 -13.23 11.34
CA ARG A 77 4.98 -12.38 12.48
C ARG A 77 4.39 -11.01 12.13
N GLN A 78 4.15 -10.73 10.85
CA GLN A 78 3.54 -9.50 10.39
C GLN A 78 2.19 -9.77 9.73
N TRP A 79 1.37 -8.73 9.64
CA TRP A 79 0.12 -8.72 8.92
C TRP A 79 0.30 -8.14 7.52
N ARG A 80 -0.44 -8.69 6.57
CA ARG A 80 -0.56 -8.19 5.20
C ARG A 80 -2.01 -7.78 4.99
N GLN A 81 -2.25 -6.53 4.67
CA GLN A 81 -3.53 -6.04 4.20
C GLN A 81 -3.48 -5.88 2.68
N PRO A 82 -4.07 -6.81 1.93
CA PRO A 82 -4.09 -6.70 0.48
C PRO A 82 -5.14 -5.69 0.00
N LEU A 83 -4.90 -5.19 -1.21
CA LEU A 83 -5.82 -4.40 -2.02
C LEU A 83 -5.76 -4.96 -3.43
N TYR A 84 -6.88 -5.50 -3.90
CA TYR A 84 -6.97 -6.26 -5.15
C TYR A 84 -7.58 -5.44 -6.28
N GLY A 85 -7.19 -5.79 -7.50
CA GLY A 85 -7.81 -5.28 -8.72
C GLY A 85 -6.96 -4.22 -9.39
N VAL A 86 -6.87 -4.28 -10.72
CA VAL A 86 -6.01 -3.40 -11.51
C VAL A 86 -6.36 -1.92 -11.29
N ALA A 87 -7.66 -1.60 -11.33
CA ALA A 87 -8.14 -0.24 -11.13
C ALA A 87 -7.85 0.30 -9.72
N GLU A 88 -8.14 -0.48 -8.67
CA GLU A 88 -7.89 -0.09 -7.28
C GLU A 88 -6.39 0.09 -7.01
N VAL A 89 -5.55 -0.81 -7.54
CA VAL A 89 -4.09 -0.72 -7.43
C VAL A 89 -3.58 0.53 -8.13
N ALA A 90 -4.01 0.80 -9.37
CA ALA A 90 -3.60 1.99 -10.10
C ALA A 90 -4.01 3.28 -9.36
N ARG A 91 -5.26 3.34 -8.89
CA ARG A 91 -5.78 4.46 -8.09
C ARG A 91 -4.98 4.66 -6.81
N PHE A 92 -4.69 3.59 -6.07
CA PHE A 92 -3.89 3.66 -4.86
C PHE A 92 -2.49 4.24 -5.14
N LEU A 93 -1.80 3.74 -6.16
CA LEU A 93 -0.45 4.18 -6.51
C LEU A 93 -0.41 5.63 -6.99
N ALA A 94 -1.42 6.09 -7.72
CA ALA A 94 -1.55 7.48 -8.13
C ALA A 94 -1.66 8.43 -6.92
N LEU A 95 -2.38 8.00 -5.88
CA LEU A 95 -2.63 8.79 -4.68
C LEU A 95 -1.44 8.80 -3.70
N VAL A 96 -0.74 7.68 -3.49
CA VAL A 96 0.40 7.62 -2.56
C VAL A 96 1.70 8.17 -3.13
N GLY A 97 1.76 8.38 -4.45
CA GLY A 97 2.91 8.92 -5.17
C GLY A 97 4.17 8.05 -5.09
N LYS A 98 5.27 8.55 -5.64
CA LYS A 98 6.60 7.94 -5.45
C LYS A 98 7.16 8.34 -4.09
N PRO A 99 7.97 7.49 -3.42
CA PRO A 99 8.73 7.94 -2.27
C PRO A 99 9.58 9.14 -2.70
N ARG A 100 9.57 10.21 -1.90
CA ARG A 100 10.49 11.33 -2.12
C ARG A 100 11.90 10.74 -2.14
N ARG A 101 12.62 10.88 -3.26
CA ARG A 101 14.04 10.51 -3.32
C ARG A 101 14.71 11.17 -2.11
N ARG A 102 15.24 10.37 -1.19
CA ARG A 102 16.11 10.91 -0.13
C ARG A 102 17.23 11.62 -0.88
N LYS A 103 17.39 12.95 -0.69
CA LYS A 103 18.61 13.63 -1.13
C LYS A 103 19.75 12.82 -0.52
N ARG A 104 20.59 12.21 -1.35
CA ARG A 104 21.82 11.57 -0.89
C ARG A 104 22.52 12.62 -0.03
N LYS A 105 22.86 12.27 1.23
CA LYS A 105 23.85 13.07 1.96
C LYS A 105 25.09 13.05 1.07
N GLU A 106 25.42 14.22 0.53
CA GLU A 106 26.66 14.45 -0.18
C GLU A 106 27.78 14.02 0.77
N SER A 107 28.50 12.97 0.37
CA SER A 107 29.67 12.49 1.08
C SER A 107 30.64 13.65 1.15
N ARG A 108 30.89 14.19 2.35
CA ARG A 108 32.01 15.13 2.53
C ARG A 108 33.29 14.40 2.10
N PRO A 109 34.12 14.98 1.21
CA PRO A 109 35.42 14.40 0.93
C PRO A 109 36.25 14.38 2.21
N ALA A 110 37.10 13.35 2.30
CA ALA A 110 38.01 13.11 3.42
C ALA A 110 39.07 14.21 3.56
#